data_AF-A0A7H0GZ94-F1
#
_entry.id   AF-A0A7H0GZ94-F1
#
_cell.length_a   1.000
_cell.length_b   1.000
_cell.length_c   1.000
_cell.angle_alpha   90.00
_cell.angle_beta   90.00
_cell.angle_gamma   90.00
#
_symmetry.space_group_name_H-M   'P 1'
#
loop_
_entity.id
_entity.type
_entity.pdbx_description
1 polymer ?
#
loop_
_entity_poly.entity_id
_entity_poly.type
_entity_poly.pdbx_seq_one_letter_code
_entity_poly.pdbx_strand_id
1 'polypeptide(L)'
;MHKLYPCLFGLALLASCSAVRDDSFSSSRGNKKPVAHNTVVECILYDGMTKESAQLTNLSVNSEVQVLDTVDAYFVRARVTEKGKVLNGYLYRTCFSQR
;
A
#
# COMPACT_ATOMS: atom_id res chain seq x y z
N MET A 1 -30.58 41.81 -42.27
CA MET A 1 -31.32 40.81 -41.48
C MET A 1 -30.30 40.00 -40.67
N HIS A 2 -30.51 39.94 -39.36
CA HIS A 2 -30.01 39.00 -38.34
C HIS A 2 -28.65 38.27 -38.50
N LYS A 3 -27.70 38.73 -37.65
CA LYS A 3 -26.81 38.00 -36.71
C LYS A 3 -26.25 36.63 -37.11
N LEU A 4 -24.91 36.50 -37.10
CA LEU A 4 -24.24 35.28 -36.66
C LEU A 4 -23.07 35.64 -35.73
N TYR A 5 -23.16 35.16 -34.49
CA TYR A 5 -22.21 35.38 -33.40
C TYR A 5 -20.95 34.52 -33.56
N PRO A 6 -19.78 35.02 -33.12
CA PRO A 6 -18.56 34.23 -33.04
C PRO A 6 -18.64 33.33 -31.79
N CYS A 7 -18.58 32.00 -31.97
CA CYS A 7 -18.48 31.09 -30.85
C CYS A 7 -17.00 30.95 -30.45
N LEU A 8 -16.69 31.52 -29.30
CA LEU A 8 -15.42 31.42 -28.59
C LEU A 8 -15.00 29.96 -28.37
N PHE A 9 -13.73 29.70 -28.69
CA PHE A 9 -12.70 29.16 -27.79
C PHE A 9 -13.19 28.45 -26.51
N GLY A 10 -12.86 27.16 -26.40
CA GLY A 10 -13.04 26.36 -25.18
C GLY A 10 -12.38 25.00 -25.27
N LEU A 11 -11.04 24.99 -25.25
CA LEU A 11 -10.23 23.79 -25.00
C LEU A 11 -10.46 23.33 -23.54
N ALA A 12 -10.89 22.10 -23.34
CA ALA A 12 -10.68 21.36 -22.08
C ALA A 12 -10.78 19.84 -22.33
N LEU A 13 -9.69 19.27 -22.82
CA LEU A 13 -9.31 17.89 -22.52
C LEU A 13 -9.00 17.81 -21.02
N LEU A 14 -9.60 16.88 -20.27
CA LEU A 14 -8.98 16.28 -19.07
C LEU A 14 -9.64 14.93 -18.73
N ALA A 15 -8.83 13.89 -18.95
CA ALA A 15 -8.69 12.65 -18.21
C ALA A 15 -9.96 11.94 -17.70
N SER A 16 -10.31 10.84 -18.37
CA SER A 16 -11.01 9.74 -17.71
C SER A 16 -10.14 9.23 -16.55
N CYS A 17 -10.61 9.42 -15.31
CA CYS A 17 -10.06 8.71 -14.17
C CYS A 17 -10.18 7.21 -14.47
N SER A 18 -9.06 6.55 -14.69
CA SER A 18 -8.99 5.09 -14.60
C SER A 18 -9.23 4.77 -13.13
N ALA A 19 -10.48 4.46 -12.76
CA ALA A 19 -10.76 3.85 -11.48
C ALA A 19 -9.89 2.59 -11.42
N VAL A 20 -8.94 2.59 -10.49
CA VAL A 20 -8.16 1.41 -10.14
C VAL A 20 -9.15 0.28 -9.92
N ARG A 21 -8.94 -0.85 -10.60
CA ARG A 21 -9.69 -2.07 -10.32
C ARG A 21 -9.32 -2.45 -8.90
N ASP A 22 -10.25 -2.25 -7.97
CA ASP A 22 -10.25 -2.99 -6.71
C ASP A 22 -10.40 -4.45 -7.12
N ASP A 23 -9.28 -5.18 -7.10
CA ASP A 23 -9.28 -6.62 -7.14
C ASP A 23 -10.22 -7.08 -6.03
N SER A 24 -11.41 -7.47 -6.45
CA SER A 24 -12.45 -8.04 -5.61
C SER A 24 -11.97 -9.41 -5.15
N PHE A 25 -11.06 -9.43 -4.19
CA PHE A 25 -10.69 -10.61 -3.43
C PHE A 25 -11.83 -10.93 -2.49
N SER A 26 -12.78 -11.67 -3.06
CA SER A 26 -13.96 -12.19 -2.38
C SER A 26 -13.57 -13.08 -1.20
N SER A 27 -14.06 -12.67 -0.04
CA SER A 27 -14.61 -13.48 1.05
C SER A 27 -13.69 -14.17 2.08
N SER A 28 -13.92 -13.76 3.33
CA SER A 28 -13.68 -14.47 4.60
C SER A 28 -12.37 -14.21 5.37
N ARG A 29 -11.94 -12.95 5.48
CA ARG A 29 -11.13 -12.53 6.64
C ARG A 29 -11.82 -11.31 7.25
N GLY A 30 -12.22 -11.41 8.51
CA GLY A 30 -12.92 -10.33 9.21
C GLY A 30 -12.23 -9.01 8.94
N ASN A 31 -13.02 -7.98 8.63
CA ASN A 31 -12.64 -6.66 8.12
C ASN A 31 -11.69 -5.93 9.08
N LYS A 32 -10.45 -6.43 9.22
CA LYS A 32 -9.38 -5.80 9.99
C LYS A 32 -8.85 -4.69 9.11
N LYS A 33 -9.22 -3.47 9.49
CA LYS A 33 -8.65 -2.27 8.87
C LYS A 33 -7.13 -2.32 9.05
N PRO A 34 -6.36 -1.87 8.04
CA PRO A 34 -4.92 -1.68 8.19
C PRO A 34 -4.61 -0.90 9.46
N VAL A 35 -3.66 -1.38 10.27
CA VAL A 35 -3.23 -0.73 11.51
C VAL A 35 -1.82 -0.21 11.32
N ALA A 36 -1.62 1.07 11.62
CA ALA A 36 -0.30 1.68 11.59
C ALA A 36 0.52 1.22 12.81
N HIS A 37 1.74 0.77 12.55
CA HIS A 37 2.75 0.41 13.54
C HIS A 37 4.08 1.03 13.17
N ASN A 38 4.91 1.32 14.16
CA ASN A 38 6.30 1.70 13.95
C ASN A 38 7.20 0.49 14.23
N THR A 39 8.21 0.30 13.39
CA THR A 39 9.25 -0.70 13.66
C THR A 39 10.04 -0.33 14.91
N VAL A 40 10.39 -1.31 15.74
CA VAL A 40 11.20 -1.10 16.97
C VAL A 40 12.66 -1.50 16.78
N VAL A 41 12.95 -2.22 15.69
CA VAL A 41 14.28 -2.66 15.25
C VAL A 41 14.39 -2.48 13.74
N GLU A 42 15.60 -2.60 13.21
CA GLU A 42 15.80 -2.68 11.77
C GLU A 42 15.18 -3.97 11.22
N CYS A 43 14.44 -3.86 10.12
CA CYS A 43 13.67 -4.94 9.57
C CYS A 43 13.74 -4.99 8.05
N ILE A 44 13.45 -6.16 7.48
CA ILE A 44 13.45 -6.37 6.03
C ILE A 44 12.04 -6.75 5.62
N LEU A 45 11.51 -6.05 4.62
CA LEU A 45 10.27 -6.43 3.96
C LEU A 45 10.60 -7.48 2.89
N TYR A 46 9.98 -8.65 2.98
CA TYR A 46 10.15 -9.75 2.03
C TYR A 46 8.98 -9.84 1.04
N ASP A 47 9.23 -10.39 -0.14
CA ASP A 47 8.19 -10.67 -1.15
C ASP A 47 7.34 -11.92 -0.83
N GLY A 48 7.78 -12.72 0.14
CA GLY A 48 7.11 -13.92 0.62
C GLY A 48 7.34 -14.16 2.11
N MET A 49 6.76 -15.25 2.63
CA MET A 49 6.71 -15.58 4.06
C MET A 49 7.85 -16.49 4.50
N THR A 50 9.04 -16.35 3.90
CA THR A 50 10.22 -17.14 4.26
C THR A 50 11.46 -16.25 4.32
N LYS A 51 12.57 -16.74 4.89
CA LYS A 51 13.83 -15.97 4.96
C LYS A 51 14.54 -15.88 3.61
N GLU A 52 14.24 -16.83 2.74
CA GLU A 52 14.84 -17.02 1.42
C GLU A 52 14.11 -16.20 0.34
N SER A 53 12.91 -15.68 0.66
CA SER A 53 12.18 -14.72 -0.16
C SER A 53 13.01 -13.49 -0.53
N ALA A 54 12.72 -12.89 -1.68
CA ALA A 54 13.45 -11.72 -2.13
C ALA A 54 13.19 -10.54 -1.19
N GLN A 55 14.24 -9.78 -0.92
CA GLN A 55 14.17 -8.59 -0.08
C GLN A 55 13.66 -7.42 -0.94
N LEU A 56 12.54 -6.84 -0.53
CA LEU A 56 11.96 -5.68 -1.20
C LEU A 56 12.59 -4.37 -0.72
N THR A 57 12.76 -4.22 0.59
CA THR A 57 13.43 -3.06 1.20
C THR A 57 13.86 -3.34 2.63
N ASN A 58 14.82 -2.55 3.11
CA ASN A 58 15.17 -2.44 4.52
C ASN A 58 14.40 -1.28 5.14
N LEU A 59 13.87 -1.48 6.34
CA LEU A 59 13.15 -0.52 7.15
C LEU A 59 14.01 -0.20 8.37
N SER A 60 14.32 1.08 8.57
CA SER A 60 14.99 1.55 9.77
C SER A 60 14.07 1.47 10.98
N VAL A 61 14.65 1.62 12.18
CA VAL A 61 13.87 1.80 13.42
C VAL A 61 12.92 3.01 13.26
N ASN A 62 11.72 2.90 13.81
CA ASN A 62 10.62 3.87 13.72
C ASN A 62 10.04 4.10 12.32
N SER A 63 10.30 3.21 11.36
CA SER A 63 9.60 3.24 10.07
C SER A 63 8.11 2.94 10.28
N GLU A 64 7.25 3.78 9.72
CA GLU A 64 5.80 3.56 9.74
C GLU A 64 5.42 2.45 8.75
N VAL A 65 4.68 1.47 9.24
CA VAL A 65 4.21 0.30 8.51
C VAL A 65 2.72 0.15 8.73
N GLN A 66 1.96 -0.10 7.67
CA GLN A 66 0.57 -0.50 7.77
C GLN A 66 0.49 -2.03 7.79
N VAL A 67 0.22 -2.61 8.95
CA VAL A 67 -0.02 -4.06 9.09
C VAL A 67 -1.44 -4.35 8.62
N LEU A 68 -1.57 -5.25 7.64
CA LEU A 68 -2.84 -5.61 7.00
C LEU A 68 -3.46 -6.83 7.69
N ASP A 69 -2.66 -7.88 7.86
CA ASP A 69 -3.08 -9.13 8.50
C ASP A 69 -1.90 -9.85 9.15
N THR A 70 -2.18 -10.55 10.25
CA THR A 70 -1.25 -11.53 10.82
C THR A 70 -1.42 -12.83 10.05
N VAL A 71 -0.35 -13.31 9.42
CA VAL A 71 -0.44 -14.52 8.61
C VAL A 71 -0.18 -15.76 9.45
N ASP A 72 0.85 -15.74 10.28
CA ASP A 72 1.20 -16.84 11.18
C ASP A 72 1.90 -16.38 12.48
N ALA A 73 2.62 -17.30 13.13
CA ALA A 73 3.38 -17.03 14.35
C ALA A 73 4.58 -16.09 14.15
N TYR A 74 5.06 -15.93 12.91
CA TYR A 74 6.30 -15.24 12.58
C TYR A 74 6.09 -14.04 11.67
N PHE A 75 5.12 -14.08 10.75
CA PHE A 75 4.93 -13.08 9.70
C PHE A 75 3.61 -12.33 9.81
N VAL A 76 3.69 -11.04 9.46
CA VAL A 76 2.53 -10.22 9.12
C VAL A 76 2.65 -9.77 7.68
N ARG A 77 1.51 -9.61 7.02
CA ARG A 77 1.42 -8.88 5.76
C ARG A 77 1.42 -7.39 6.07
N ALA A 78 2.24 -6.66 5.34
CA ALA A 78 2.46 -5.26 5.57
C ALA A 78 2.50 -4.47 4.26
N ARG A 79 2.05 -3.22 4.36
CA ARG A 79 2.20 -2.19 3.36
C ARG A 79 3.10 -1.09 3.91
N VAL A 80 4.08 -0.68 3.12
CA VAL A 80 5.02 0.40 3.44
C VAL A 80 5.11 1.39 2.29
N THR A 81 5.35 2.65 2.60
CA THR A 81 5.64 3.68 1.61
C THR A 81 7.11 4.05 1.70
N GLU A 82 7.91 3.57 0.75
CA GLU A 82 9.36 3.81 0.70
C GLU A 82 9.67 4.64 -0.54
N LYS A 83 10.30 5.82 -0.36
CA LYS A 83 10.66 6.74 -1.45
C LYS A 83 9.49 7.06 -2.40
N GLY A 84 8.29 7.23 -1.84
CA GLY A 84 7.06 7.51 -2.59
C GLY A 84 6.47 6.31 -3.33
N LYS A 85 7.05 5.12 -3.19
CA LYS A 85 6.50 3.87 -3.74
C LYS A 85 5.86 3.06 -2.64
N VAL A 86 4.68 2.55 -2.93
CA VAL A 86 4.00 1.60 -2.06
C VAL A 86 4.56 0.21 -2.33
N LEU A 87 5.07 -0.43 -1.29
CA LEU A 87 5.53 -1.81 -1.30
C LEU A 87 4.60 -2.64 -0.43
N ASN A 88 4.19 -3.80 -0.93
CA ASN A 88 3.42 -4.78 -0.18
C ASN A 88 4.29 -6.04 -0.02
N GLY A 89 4.36 -6.57 1.19
CA GLY A 89 5.19 -7.72 1.47
C GLY A 89 4.94 -8.27 2.87
N TYR A 90 5.94 -8.95 3.39
CA TYR A 90 5.86 -9.63 4.67
C TYR A 90 6.98 -9.18 5.60
N LEU A 91 6.64 -8.95 6.87
CA LEU A 91 7.57 -8.58 7.93
C LEU A 91 7.50 -9.60 9.05
N TYR A 92 8.63 -9.79 9.72
CA TYR A 92 8.64 -10.51 10.99
C TYR A 92 7.83 -9.77 12.04
N ARG A 93 7.08 -10.52 12.84
CA ARG A 93 6.30 -9.99 13.98
C ARG A 93 7.20 -9.32 15.03
N THR A 94 8.45 -9.76 15.13
CA THR A 94 9.46 -9.17 16.01
C THR A 94 9.88 -7.75 15.59
N CYS A 95 9.50 -7.31 14.39
CA CYS A 95 9.68 -5.92 13.96
C CYS A 95 8.86 -4.93 14.78
N PHE A 96 7.83 -5.40 15.48
CA PHE A 96 6.91 -4.58 16.25
C PHE A 96 6.97 -4.97 17.72
N SER A 97 6.65 -4.03 18.61
CA SER A 97 6.48 -4.32 20.03
C SER A 97 5.40 -5.38 20.21
N GLN A 98 5.74 -6.50 20.88
CA GLN A 98 4.74 -7.48 21.27
C GLN A 98 3.82 -6.85 22.32
N ARG A 99 2.51 -6.87 22.06
CA ARG A 99 1.47 -6.52 23.03
C ARG A 99 0.75 -7.78 23.47
#